data_AF-A0A2T0AAP9-F1
#
_entry.id   AF-A0A2T0AAP9-F1
#
_cell.length_a   1.000
_cell.length_b   1.000
_cell.length_c   1.000
_cell.angle_alpha   90.00
_cell.angle_beta   90.00
_cell.angle_gamma   90.00
#
_symmetry.space_group_name_H-M   'P 1'
#
loop_
_entity.id
_entity.type
_entity.pdbx_description
1 polymer ?
#
loop_
_entity_poly.entity_id
_entity_poly.type
_entity_poly.pdbx_seq_one_letter_code
_entity_poly.pdbx_strand_id
1 'polypeptide(L)'
;MPASYPRLPVELLRRIFDEVTRGEDAAEPEDLGRVVARVCRDWKDVGQELAFRRPVLWGYYRSKAVPALVRHLQAFPHLAAYVRELILGKQAEAKDCSIESLHELPQICPGVTHVNWGFDKPDLLQAMFPHFPSTNLTSLSISWLPQH
;
A
#
# COMPACT_ATOMS: atom_id res chain seq x y z
N MET A 1 -18.23 12.10 37.17
CA MET A 1 -17.43 11.30 36.20
C MET A 1 -17.52 12.00 34.85
N PRO A 2 -16.43 12.24 34.11
CA PRO A 2 -16.55 12.77 32.77
C PRO A 2 -17.31 11.74 31.92
N ALA A 3 -18.35 12.20 31.23
CA ALA A 3 -19.15 11.35 30.35
C ALA A 3 -18.23 10.77 29.27
N SER A 4 -18.02 9.45 29.28
CA SER A 4 -17.34 8.79 28.16
C SER A 4 -18.30 8.81 26.98
N TYR A 5 -17.97 9.58 25.94
CA TYR A 5 -18.70 9.50 24.69
C TYR A 5 -18.73 8.04 24.20
N PRO A 6 -19.85 7.57 23.62
CA PRO A 6 -19.93 6.23 23.07
C PRO A 6 -18.83 6.07 22.02
N ARG A 7 -18.06 4.99 22.14
CA ARG A 7 -17.01 4.68 21.17
C ARG A 7 -17.65 4.34 19.84
N LEU A 8 -17.19 4.97 18.77
CA LEU A 8 -17.63 4.64 17.42
C LEU A 8 -17.18 3.20 17.10
N PRO A 9 -18.07 2.33 16.60
CA PRO A 9 -17.68 1.03 16.07
C PRO A 9 -16.57 1.16 15.01
N VAL A 10 -15.59 0.26 15.05
CA VAL A 10 -14.44 0.24 14.11
C VAL A 10 -14.89 0.23 12.66
N GLU A 11 -15.98 -0.49 12.33
CA GLU A 11 -16.50 -0.54 10.97
C GLU A 11 -17.05 0.80 10.48
N LEU A 12 -17.60 1.63 11.38
CA LEU A 12 -18.01 2.98 11.02
C LEU A 12 -16.80 3.88 10.81
N LEU A 13 -15.73 3.73 11.59
CA LEU A 13 -14.48 4.46 11.37
C LEU A 13 -13.88 4.13 10.00
N ARG A 14 -13.78 2.84 9.67
CA ARG A 14 -13.33 2.38 8.34
C ARG A 14 -14.14 3.03 7.23
N ARG A 15 -15.47 2.97 7.32
CA ARG A 15 -16.37 3.54 6.32
C ARG A 15 -16.20 5.06 6.18
N ILE A 16 -16.04 5.79 7.28
CA ILE A 16 -15.80 7.24 7.25
C ILE A 16 -14.51 7.52 6.48
N PHE A 17 -13.41 6.84 6.80
CA PHE A 17 -12.13 7.10 6.13
C PHE A 17 -12.11 6.62 4.67
N ASP A 18 -12.85 5.56 4.35
CA ASP A 18 -13.05 5.13 2.97
C ASP A 18 -13.77 6.21 2.15
N GLU A 19 -14.76 6.90 2.71
CA GLU A 19 -15.42 8.01 2.00
C GLU A 19 -14.52 9.25 1.90
N VAL A 20 -13.72 9.57 2.93
CA VAL A 20 -12.79 10.71 2.89
C VAL A 20 -11.67 10.51 1.85
N THR A 21 -11.30 9.26 1.59
CA THR A 21 -10.30 8.91 0.57
C THR A 21 -10.90 8.69 -0.82
N ARG A 22 -12.21 8.90 -1.00
CA ARG A 22 -12.88 8.87 -2.31
C ARG A 22 -13.11 10.29 -2.84
N GLY A 23 -12.63 10.57 -4.05
CA GLY A 23 -12.89 11.84 -4.76
C GLY A 23 -11.64 12.41 -5.43
N GLU A 24 -11.81 13.43 -6.27
CA GLU A 24 -10.70 14.12 -6.96
C GLU A 24 -9.82 14.93 -5.98
N ASP A 25 -10.40 15.46 -4.90
CA ASP A 25 -9.70 16.19 -3.83
C ASP A 25 -9.38 15.31 -2.61
N ALA A 26 -9.43 13.98 -2.77
CA ALA A 26 -9.22 13.05 -1.67
C ALA A 26 -7.81 13.19 -1.08
N ALA A 27 -7.73 13.13 0.25
CA ALA A 27 -6.45 12.97 0.92
C ALA A 27 -5.82 11.63 0.51
N GLU A 28 -4.51 11.62 0.27
CA GLU A 28 -3.79 10.37 0.04
C GLU A 28 -4.00 9.43 1.25
N PRO A 29 -4.47 8.19 1.04
CA PRO A 29 -4.80 7.27 2.13
C PRO A 29 -3.66 7.06 3.12
N GLU A 30 -2.41 7.06 2.63
CA GLU A 30 -1.22 6.96 3.48
C GLU A 30 -1.12 8.13 4.47
N ASP A 31 -1.22 9.36 3.98
CA ASP A 31 -1.07 10.55 4.81
C ASP A 31 -2.21 10.67 5.82
N LEU A 32 -3.45 10.41 5.39
CA LEU A 32 -4.58 10.38 6.30
C LEU A 32 -4.43 9.29 7.37
N GLY A 33 -4.05 8.08 6.95
CA GLY A 33 -3.87 6.95 7.86
C GLY A 33 -2.82 7.21 8.94
N ARG A 34 -1.73 7.91 8.59
CA ARG A 34 -0.69 8.32 9.54
C ARG A 34 -1.20 9.31 10.60
N VAL A 35 -2.08 10.23 10.21
CA VAL A 35 -2.71 11.18 11.15
C VAL A 35 -3.70 10.44 12.04
N VAL A 36 -4.59 9.64 11.45
CA VAL A 36 -5.61 8.86 12.15
C VAL A 36 -4.98 7.92 13.18
N ALA A 37 -3.88 7.25 12.83
CA ALA A 37 -3.22 6.29 13.71
C ALA A 37 -2.65 6.90 15.00
N ARG A 38 -2.55 8.24 15.08
CA ARG A 38 -2.01 8.99 16.22
C ARG A 38 -3.08 9.63 17.10
N VAL A 39 -4.36 9.59 16.71
CA VAL A 39 -5.46 10.23 17.46
C VAL A 39 -5.68 9.55 18.81
N CYS A 40 -5.88 8.23 18.81
CA CYS A 40 -6.04 7.45 20.03
C CYS A 40 -5.75 5.96 19.76
N ARG A 41 -5.75 5.14 20.82
CA ARG A 41 -5.47 3.70 20.69
C ARG A 41 -6.48 2.98 19.78
N ASP A 42 -7.76 3.31 19.87
CA ASP A 42 -8.81 2.64 19.09
C ASP A 42 -8.72 2.99 17.59
N TRP A 43 -8.15 4.14 17.24
CA TRP A 43 -7.99 4.60 15.86
C TRP A 43 -6.65 4.14 15.26
N LYS A 44 -5.72 3.67 16.10
CA LYS A 44 -4.39 3.24 15.68
C LYS A 44 -4.47 2.18 14.58
N ASP A 45 -5.20 1.11 14.83
CA ASP A 45 -5.26 -0.04 13.91
C ASP A 45 -5.94 0.34 12.60
N VAL A 46 -7.01 1.14 12.66
CA VAL A 46 -7.72 1.65 11.47
C VAL A 46 -6.83 2.58 10.64
N GLY A 47 -6.07 3.46 11.31
CA GLY A 47 -5.14 4.35 10.63
C GLY A 47 -3.96 3.59 10.00
N GLN A 48 -3.46 2.54 10.65
CA GLN A 48 -2.44 1.67 10.08
C GLN A 48 -2.99 0.87 8.89
N GLU A 49 -4.21 0.34 8.98
CA GLU A 49 -4.88 -0.34 7.87
C GLU A 49 -5.02 0.61 6.68
N LEU A 50 -5.52 1.83 6.90
CA LEU A 50 -5.67 2.83 5.85
C LEU A 50 -4.32 3.20 5.23
N ALA A 51 -3.29 3.40 6.07
CA ALA A 51 -1.98 3.84 5.59
C ALA A 51 -1.26 2.78 4.75
N PHE A 52 -1.43 1.50 5.11
CA PHE A 52 -0.77 0.39 4.44
C PHE A 52 -1.64 -0.28 3.39
N ARG A 53 -2.90 0.15 3.18
CA ARG A 53 -3.77 -0.39 2.12
C ARG A 53 -3.14 -0.23 0.74
N ARG A 54 -2.51 0.92 0.50
CA ARG A 54 -1.85 1.31 -0.74
C ARG A 54 -0.56 2.08 -0.40
N PRO A 55 0.53 1.38 -0.03
CA PRO A 55 1.76 2.03 0.42
C PRO A 55 2.39 2.85 -0.72
N VAL A 56 2.64 4.13 -0.47
CA VAL A 56 3.28 5.06 -1.39
C VAL A 56 4.79 4.99 -1.19
N LEU A 57 5.47 4.43 -2.18
CA LEU A 57 6.91 4.18 -2.14
C LEU A 57 7.76 5.47 -2.00
N TRP A 58 7.27 6.62 -2.48
CA TRP A 58 8.01 7.89 -2.47
C TRP A 58 8.07 8.64 -1.13
N GLY A 59 7.09 8.42 -0.25
CA GLY A 59 7.00 9.17 1.01
C GLY A 59 8.03 8.69 2.03
N TYR A 60 8.00 7.38 2.30
CA TYR A 60 8.85 6.74 3.32
C TYR A 60 10.23 6.33 2.81
N TYR A 61 10.37 6.04 1.52
CA TYR A 61 11.56 5.38 0.99
C TYR A 61 12.17 6.14 -0.19
N ARG A 62 13.07 7.07 0.13
CA ARG A 62 13.71 7.95 -0.86
C ARG A 62 14.67 7.24 -1.83
N SER A 63 15.25 6.12 -1.43
CA SER A 63 16.09 5.24 -2.26
C SER A 63 15.81 3.78 -1.90
N LYS A 64 16.00 2.86 -2.86
CA LYS A 64 15.68 1.44 -2.68
C LYS A 64 14.26 1.21 -2.15
N ALA A 65 13.28 1.90 -2.72
CA ALA A 65 11.94 1.99 -2.17
C ALA A 65 11.25 0.63 -2.01
N VAL A 66 11.30 -0.21 -3.05
CA VAL A 66 10.77 -1.58 -3.01
C VAL A 66 11.51 -2.44 -1.98
N PRO A 67 12.86 -2.58 -2.01
CA PRO A 67 13.59 -3.32 -0.97
C PRO A 67 13.39 -2.81 0.46
N ALA A 68 13.16 -1.50 0.63
CA ALA A 68 12.92 -0.91 1.94
C ALA A 68 11.49 -1.21 2.44
N LEU A 69 10.49 -1.15 1.56
CA LEU A 69 9.13 -1.60 1.87
C LEU A 69 9.12 -3.07 2.24
N VAL A 70 9.78 -3.94 1.47
CA VAL A 70 9.85 -5.38 1.77
C VAL A 70 10.42 -5.63 3.16
N ARG A 71 11.57 -5.03 3.49
CA ARG A 71 12.18 -5.14 4.82
C ARG A 71 11.25 -4.63 5.93
N HIS A 72 10.52 -3.54 5.69
CA HIS A 72 9.55 -3.01 6.64
C HIS A 72 8.42 -4.02 6.88
N LEU A 73 7.82 -4.54 5.82
CA LEU A 73 6.69 -5.47 5.91
C LEU A 73 7.09 -6.82 6.52
N GLN A 74 8.31 -7.29 6.27
CA GLN A 74 8.88 -8.45 6.96
C GLN A 74 9.05 -8.21 8.47
N ALA A 75 9.49 -7.00 8.87
CA ALA A 75 9.61 -6.63 10.28
C ALA A 75 8.26 -6.44 10.97
N PHE A 76 7.21 -6.09 10.21
CA PHE A 76 5.86 -5.85 10.72
C PHE A 76 4.80 -6.63 9.93
N PRO A 77 4.70 -7.96 10.10
CA PRO A 77 3.83 -8.81 9.29
C PRO A 77 2.34 -8.44 9.33
N HIS A 78 1.87 -7.89 10.45
CA HIS A 78 0.49 -7.40 10.60
C HIS A 78 0.17 -6.27 9.62
N LEU A 79 1.14 -5.44 9.25
CA LEU A 79 0.96 -4.37 8.26
C LEU A 79 0.89 -4.93 6.84
N ALA A 80 1.65 -5.99 6.56
CA ALA A 80 1.64 -6.67 5.28
C ALA A 80 0.26 -7.28 4.95
N ALA A 81 -0.48 -7.69 5.99
CA ALA A 81 -1.86 -8.16 5.88
C ALA A 81 -2.87 -7.06 5.48
N TYR A 82 -2.52 -5.78 5.61
CA TYR A 82 -3.37 -4.66 5.20
C TYR A 82 -3.17 -4.24 3.74
N VAL A 83 -2.06 -4.60 3.12
CA VAL A 83 -1.77 -4.24 1.72
C VAL A 83 -2.81 -4.88 0.79
N ARG A 84 -3.47 -4.04 -0.01
CA ARG A 84 -4.46 -4.43 -1.03
C ARG A 84 -4.05 -4.02 -2.43
N GLU A 85 -3.34 -2.90 -2.53
CA GLU A 85 -2.93 -2.29 -3.79
C GLU A 85 -1.41 -2.12 -3.83
N LEU A 86 -0.77 -2.66 -4.86
CA LEU A 86 0.64 -2.41 -5.15
C LEU A 86 0.74 -1.50 -6.38
N ILE A 87 1.20 -0.27 -6.17
CA ILE A 87 1.50 0.66 -7.26
C ILE A 87 3.02 0.71 -7.41
N LEU A 88 3.50 0.16 -8.52
CA LEU A 88 4.92 -0.02 -8.83
C LEU A 88 5.19 0.71 -10.14
N GLY A 89 5.86 1.86 -10.19
CA GLY A 89 5.98 2.47 -11.52
C GLY A 89 6.57 3.86 -11.67
N LYS A 90 6.96 4.55 -10.60
CA LYS A 90 7.69 5.81 -10.81
C LYS A 90 9.13 5.49 -11.17
N GLN A 91 9.69 6.12 -12.21
CA GLN A 91 11.05 5.89 -12.74
C GLN A 91 12.16 5.82 -11.66
N ALA A 92 12.02 6.53 -10.54
CA ALA A 92 12.96 6.46 -9.42
C ALA A 92 12.94 5.12 -8.67
N GLU A 93 11.78 4.44 -8.60
CA GLU A 93 11.62 3.14 -7.95
C GLU A 93 12.28 2.02 -8.76
N ALA A 94 12.23 2.11 -10.10
CA ALA A 94 12.74 1.07 -11.00
C ALA A 94 14.27 0.99 -11.06
N LYS A 95 14.99 2.06 -10.67
CA LYS A 95 16.47 2.09 -10.71
C LYS A 95 17.10 1.18 -9.66
N ASP A 96 16.50 1.12 -8.47
CA ASP A 96 17.01 0.40 -7.32
C ASP A 96 16.26 -0.92 -7.04
N CYS A 97 15.28 -1.26 -7.88
CA CYS A 97 14.47 -2.44 -7.70
C CYS A 97 15.21 -3.68 -8.22
N SER A 98 15.49 -4.65 -7.34
CA SER A 98 15.95 -5.97 -7.75
C SER A 98 14.77 -6.88 -8.07
N ILE A 99 15.01 -7.93 -8.86
CA ILE A 99 14.00 -8.93 -9.20
C ILE A 99 13.56 -9.68 -7.94
N GLU A 100 14.51 -9.98 -7.04
CA GLU A 100 14.26 -10.70 -5.80
C GLU A 100 13.28 -9.93 -4.90
N SER A 101 13.50 -8.62 -4.69
CA SER A 101 12.58 -7.82 -3.87
C SER A 101 11.18 -7.71 -4.49
N LEU A 102 11.05 -7.79 -5.82
CA LEU A 102 9.74 -7.85 -6.47
C LEU A 102 9.05 -9.18 -6.21
N HIS A 103 9.78 -10.29 -6.32
CA HIS A 103 9.25 -11.63 -6.07
C HIS A 103 8.79 -11.83 -4.62
N GLU A 104 9.41 -11.13 -3.67
CA GLU A 104 9.05 -11.19 -2.25
C GLU A 104 7.72 -10.48 -1.94
N LEU A 105 7.38 -9.39 -2.66
CA LEU A 105 6.20 -8.57 -2.37
C LEU A 105 4.87 -9.35 -2.34
N PRO A 106 4.53 -10.19 -3.33
CA PRO A 106 3.31 -11.01 -3.28
C PRO A 106 3.30 -12.05 -2.17
N GLN A 107 4.48 -12.56 -1.78
CA GLN A 107 4.61 -13.58 -0.75
C GLN A 107 4.34 -13.00 0.63
N ILE A 108 4.81 -11.77 0.88
CA ILE A 108 4.61 -11.08 2.16
C ILE A 108 3.25 -10.38 2.25
N CYS A 109 2.65 -10.01 1.12
CA CYS A 109 1.36 -9.32 1.04
C CYS A 109 0.25 -10.24 0.49
N PRO A 110 -0.26 -11.21 1.28
CA PRO A 110 -1.19 -12.21 0.79
C PRO A 110 -2.54 -11.63 0.36
N GLY A 111 -2.91 -10.45 0.87
CA GLY A 111 -4.19 -9.79 0.59
C GLY A 111 -4.20 -8.90 -0.65
N VAL A 112 -3.13 -8.84 -1.45
CA VAL A 112 -3.08 -7.98 -2.63
C VAL A 112 -4.12 -8.41 -3.65
N THR A 113 -4.96 -7.44 -4.05
CA THR A 113 -6.02 -7.62 -5.03
C THR A 113 -5.82 -6.75 -6.28
N HIS A 114 -5.06 -5.66 -6.17
CA HIS A 114 -4.79 -4.77 -7.30
C HIS A 114 -3.29 -4.56 -7.46
N VAL A 115 -2.82 -4.67 -8.69
CA VAL A 115 -1.45 -4.30 -9.06
C VAL A 115 -1.52 -3.28 -10.19
N ASN A 116 -0.89 -2.14 -9.98
CA ASN A 116 -0.62 -1.17 -11.04
C ASN A 116 0.88 -1.17 -11.34
N TRP A 117 1.22 -1.64 -12.53
CA TRP A 117 2.57 -1.71 -13.05
C TRP A 117 2.83 -0.57 -14.03
N GLY A 118 3.66 0.37 -13.61
CA GLY A 118 4.20 1.46 -14.41
C GLY A 118 5.71 1.45 -14.58
N PHE A 119 6.43 0.39 -14.17
CA PHE A 119 7.85 0.32 -14.47
C PHE A 119 8.05 0.25 -15.99
N ASP A 120 8.86 1.16 -16.53
CA ASP A 120 9.32 1.17 -17.91
C ASP A 120 10.44 0.11 -18.13
N LYS A 121 10.17 -1.12 -17.70
CA LYS A 121 11.08 -2.28 -17.76
C LYS A 121 10.27 -3.56 -18.03
N PRO A 122 10.05 -3.93 -19.30
CA PRO A 122 9.29 -5.14 -19.65
C PRO A 122 9.92 -6.42 -19.10
N ASP A 123 11.25 -6.48 -19.00
CA ASP A 123 11.94 -7.65 -18.45
C ASP A 123 11.57 -7.91 -16.98
N LEU A 124 11.40 -6.84 -16.19
CA LEU A 124 10.96 -6.95 -14.79
C LEU A 124 9.51 -7.44 -14.71
N LEU A 125 8.65 -6.99 -15.62
CA LEU A 125 7.25 -7.43 -15.67
C LEU A 125 7.18 -8.92 -16.02
N GLN A 126 7.94 -9.35 -17.02
CA GLN A 126 8.00 -10.74 -17.44
C GLN A 126 8.54 -11.64 -16.32
N ALA A 127 9.59 -11.19 -15.62
CA ALA A 127 10.12 -11.90 -14.46
C ALA A 127 9.13 -11.95 -13.29
N MET A 128 8.25 -10.96 -13.16
CA MET A 128 7.28 -10.86 -12.07
C MET A 128 6.00 -11.68 -12.32
N PHE A 129 5.65 -11.91 -13.59
CA PHE A 129 4.39 -12.54 -13.97
C PHE A 129 4.06 -13.86 -13.25
N PRO A 130 5.03 -14.80 -13.06
CA PRO A 130 4.78 -16.05 -12.35
C PRO A 130 4.50 -15.88 -10.85
N HIS A 131 4.86 -14.73 -10.28
CA HIS A 131 4.81 -14.46 -8.84
C HIS A 131 3.63 -13.60 -8.44
N PHE A 132 2.83 -13.07 -9.38
CA PHE A 132 1.63 -12.33 -9.02
C PHE A 132 0.68 -13.21 -8.18
N PRO A 133 -0.02 -12.61 -7.19
CA PRO A 133 -0.92 -13.33 -6.29
C PRO A 133 -2.22 -13.69 -7.01
N SER A 134 -2.13 -14.60 -7.98
CA SER A 134 -3.17 -14.91 -8.98
C SER A 134 -4.49 -15.40 -8.38
N THR A 135 -4.48 -15.91 -7.15
CA THR A 135 -5.68 -16.34 -6.43
C THR A 135 -6.52 -15.18 -5.90
N ASN A 136 -5.91 -14.05 -5.55
CA ASN A 136 -6.59 -12.90 -4.95
C ASN A 136 -6.62 -11.67 -5.88
N LEU A 137 -5.81 -11.67 -6.94
CA LEU A 137 -5.69 -10.55 -7.87
C LEU A 137 -7.01 -10.36 -8.66
N THR A 138 -7.67 -9.25 -8.43
CA THR A 138 -8.89 -8.83 -9.14
C THR A 138 -8.61 -7.83 -10.25
N SER A 139 -7.47 -7.12 -10.20
CA SER A 139 -7.10 -6.13 -11.20
C SER A 139 -5.59 -6.08 -11.42
N LEU A 140 -5.18 -6.07 -12.70
CA LEU A 140 -3.82 -5.81 -13.13
C LEU A 140 -3.85 -4.71 -14.19
N SER A 141 -3.28 -3.56 -13.86
CA SER A 141 -3.07 -2.45 -14.81
C SER A 141 -1.61 -2.40 -15.20
N ILE A 142 -1.33 -2.28 -16.49
CA ILE A 142 0.02 -2.07 -17.03
C ILE A 142 -0.02 -0.76 -17.80
N SER A 143 0.61 0.29 -17.27
CA SER A 143 0.63 1.62 -17.86
C SER A 143 2.05 2.10 -18.08
N TRP A 144 2.48 2.15 -19.33
CA TRP A 144 3.74 2.78 -19.72
C TRP A 144 3.51 4.29 -19.76
N LEU A 145 3.91 5.02 -18.71
CA LEU A 145 3.84 6.48 -18.75
C LEU A 145 4.83 6.97 -19.81
N PRO A 146 4.38 7.71 -20.85
CA PRO A 146 5.28 8.33 -21.79
C PRO A 146 6.19 9.30 -21.05
N GLN A 147 7.49 9.25 -21.35
CA GLN A 147 8.46 10.22 -20.85
C GLN A 147 8.10 11.59 -21.46
N HIS A 148 7.63 12.52 -20.63
CA HIS A 148 7.58 13.94 -20.94
C HIS A 148 8.60 14.68 -20.08
#